data_AF-A0A4Q7EX01-F1
#
_entry.id   AF-A0A4Q7EX01-F1
#
_cell.length_a   1.000
_cell.length_b   1.000
_cell.length_c   1.000
_cell.angle_alpha   90.00
_cell.angle_beta   90.00
_cell.angle_gamma   90.00
#
_symmetry.space_group_name_H-M   'P 1'
#
loop_
_entity.id
_entity.type
_entity.pdbx_description
1 polymer ?
#
loop_
_entity_poly.entity_id
_entity_poly.type
_entity_poly.pdbx_seq_one_letter_code
_entity_poly.pdbx_strand_id
1 'polypeptide(L)'
;MRTPWVTREQSPAPAQAPAEVPDGPPAGFDEMYRGRRIQGEPVAVREGRTPESWRITVDGRPLGLMRRADGSFLSMVDHYQSYDTPLAAARGAVDEIGPLQTLSGRHH
;
A
#
# COMPACT_ATOMS: atom_id res chain seq x y z
N MET A 1 -13.33 -40.36 -4.26
CA MET A 1 -13.96 -39.03 -4.02
C MET A 1 -12.88 -38.03 -3.66
N ARG A 2 -13.03 -36.77 -4.11
CA ARG A 2 -12.19 -35.56 -3.87
C ARG A 2 -11.29 -35.12 -5.06
N THR A 3 -11.89 -34.42 -6.02
CA THR A 3 -11.29 -33.27 -6.73
C THR A 3 -11.58 -31.98 -5.94
N PRO A 4 -11.04 -30.79 -6.29
CA PRO A 4 -9.75 -30.44 -6.91
C PRO A 4 -9.06 -29.27 -6.16
N TRP A 5 -7.91 -28.79 -6.62
CA TRP A 5 -7.65 -27.35 -6.59
C TRP A 5 -6.91 -26.93 -7.86
N VAL A 6 -7.52 -25.98 -8.55
CA VAL A 6 -6.98 -25.33 -9.75
C VAL A 6 -5.79 -24.49 -9.30
N THR A 7 -4.64 -24.69 -9.94
CA THR A 7 -3.54 -23.73 -9.85
C THR A 7 -4.00 -22.50 -10.61
N ARG A 8 -4.36 -21.44 -9.89
CA ARG A 8 -4.42 -20.11 -10.50
C ARG A 8 -2.97 -19.67 -10.65
N GLU A 9 -2.47 -19.85 -11.87
CA GLU A 9 -1.28 -19.19 -12.38
C GLU A 9 -1.21 -17.75 -11.86
N GLN A 10 -0.25 -17.50 -10.98
CA GLN A 10 0.19 -16.15 -10.69
C GLN A 10 0.75 -15.60 -12.00
N SER A 11 0.04 -14.67 -12.63
CA SER A 11 0.62 -13.88 -13.71
C SER A 11 1.87 -13.18 -13.19
N PRO A 12 3.04 -13.31 -13.84
CA PRO A 12 4.20 -12.55 -13.44
C PRO A 12 3.93 -11.08 -13.74
N ALA A 13 3.69 -10.28 -12.68
CA ALA A 13 3.81 -8.84 -12.78
C ALA A 13 5.24 -8.50 -13.26
N PRO A 14 5.42 -7.50 -14.13
CA PRO A 14 6.73 -7.18 -14.67
C PRO A 14 7.71 -6.91 -13.53
N ALA A 15 8.87 -7.58 -13.59
CA ALA A 15 9.97 -7.42 -12.66
C ALA A 15 10.33 -5.93 -12.54
N GLN A 16 9.91 -5.29 -11.45
CA GLN A 16 10.38 -3.96 -11.11
C GLN A 16 11.82 -4.13 -10.62
N ALA A 17 12.73 -3.40 -11.26
CA ALA A 17 14.16 -3.39 -10.94
C ALA A 17 14.37 -3.17 -9.44
N PRO A 18 15.45 -3.73 -8.85
CA PRO A 18 15.77 -3.49 -7.44
C PRO A 18 15.99 -1.99 -7.25
N ALA A 19 14.98 -1.33 -6.66
CA ALA A 19 15.14 0.01 -6.15
C ALA A 19 16.13 -0.09 -5.00
N GLU A 20 17.34 0.41 -5.24
CA GLU A 20 18.37 0.61 -4.23
C GLU A 20 17.71 1.27 -3.01
N VAL A 21 17.62 0.53 -1.91
CA VAL A 21 17.05 1.02 -0.65
C VAL A 21 18.13 1.83 0.04
N PRO A 22 18.04 3.18 0.09
CA PRO A 22 18.98 3.96 0.88
C PRO A 22 18.80 3.59 2.36
N ASP A 23 19.93 3.32 3.02
CA ASP A 23 20.05 3.08 4.47
C ASP A 23 19.78 4.40 5.21
N GLY A 24 18.51 4.75 5.31
CA GLY A 24 18.00 5.95 5.95
C GLY A 24 16.52 5.76 6.27
N PRO A 25 15.95 6.53 7.22
CA PRO A 25 14.51 6.49 7.45
C PRO A 25 13.82 6.74 6.10
N PRO A 26 12.82 5.91 5.73
CA PRO A 26 12.32 5.90 4.37
C PRO A 26 11.81 7.30 4.03
N ALA A 27 12.43 7.95 3.04
CA ALA A 27 12.01 9.27 2.62
C ALA A 27 10.53 9.21 2.20
N GLY A 28 9.76 10.22 2.59
CA GLY A 28 8.38 10.33 2.12
C GLY A 28 8.30 10.39 0.59
N PHE A 29 7.14 10.09 0.02
CA PHE A 29 6.90 10.09 -1.41
C PHE A 29 5.69 10.96 -1.79
N ASP A 30 5.73 11.54 -2.99
CA ASP A 30 4.65 12.33 -3.61
C ASP A 30 4.66 12.05 -5.12
N GLU A 31 3.60 11.44 -5.65
CA GLU A 31 3.51 11.05 -7.07
C GLU A 31 2.07 11.17 -7.60
N MET A 32 1.91 11.42 -8.91
CA MET A 32 0.65 11.18 -9.61
C MET A 32 0.59 9.75 -10.17
N TYR A 33 -0.42 8.98 -9.77
CA TYR A 33 -0.69 7.65 -10.30
C TYR A 33 -2.12 7.59 -10.85
N ARG A 34 -2.26 7.24 -12.14
CA ARG A 34 -3.55 7.19 -12.86
C ARG A 34 -4.42 8.44 -12.69
N GLY A 35 -3.78 9.61 -12.68
CA GLY A 35 -4.44 10.91 -12.53
C GLY A 35 -4.81 11.28 -11.09
N ARG A 36 -4.37 10.51 -10.09
CA ARG A 36 -4.62 10.76 -8.67
C ARG A 36 -3.31 11.03 -7.92
N ARG A 37 -3.33 12.00 -7.00
CA ARG A 37 -2.16 12.34 -6.19
C ARG A 37 -2.01 11.35 -5.04
N ILE A 38 -0.89 10.66 -4.97
CA ILE A 38 -0.53 9.80 -3.83
C ILE A 38 0.59 10.48 -3.05
N GLN A 39 0.43 10.59 -1.74
CA GLN A 39 1.45 11.12 -0.84
C GLN A 39 1.63 10.17 0.34
N GLY A 40 2.87 10.00 0.79
CA GLY A 40 3.19 9.15 1.92
C GLY A 40 4.31 9.74 2.74
N GLU A 41 4.08 9.92 4.03
CA GLU A 41 5.14 10.32 4.97
C GLU A 41 5.29 9.28 6.08
N PRO A 42 6.53 8.89 6.42
CA PRO A 42 6.79 8.07 7.60
C PRO A 42 6.42 8.88 8.85
N VAL A 43 5.56 8.32 9.68
CA VAL A 43 5.25 8.89 10.99
C VAL A 43 6.19 8.24 12.00
N ALA A 44 7.16 9.01 12.47
CA ALA A 44 8.01 8.61 13.59
C ALA A 44 7.13 8.44 14.83
N VAL A 45 6.87 7.19 15.21
CA VAL A 45 6.13 6.86 16.44
C VAL A 45 7.09 7.04 17.61
N ARG A 46 6.78 8.00 18.49
CA ARG A 46 7.53 8.18 19.75
C ARG A 46 7.18 7.01 20.68
N GLU A 47 8.21 6.27 21.06
CA GLU A 47 8.23 5.20 22.07
C GLU A 47 7.17 4.08 21.92
N GLY A 48 7.62 2.96 21.36
CA GLY A 48 7.34 1.66 21.96
C GLY A 48 6.14 0.87 21.44
N ARG A 49 5.22 1.42 20.65
CA ARG A 49 4.12 0.61 20.06
C ARG A 49 3.70 1.10 18.67
N THR A 50 4.41 0.62 17.65
CA THR A 50 3.94 0.02 16.38
C THR A 50 5.14 -0.01 15.41
N PRO A 51 5.24 -0.99 14.51
CA PRO A 51 6.20 -0.89 13.42
C PRO A 51 5.85 0.33 12.55
N GLU A 52 6.86 1.02 12.03
CA GLU A 52 6.79 2.16 11.09
C GLU A 52 5.38 2.48 10.58
N SER A 53 4.75 3.48 11.21
CA SER A 53 3.41 3.92 10.82
C SER A 53 3.55 4.90 9.66
N TRP A 54 2.82 4.67 8.59
CA TRP A 54 2.81 5.54 7.41
C TRP A 54 1.54 6.37 7.37
N ARG A 55 1.66 7.68 7.17
CA ARG A 55 0.53 8.54 6.84
C ARG A 55 0.46 8.63 5.32
N ILE A 56 -0.50 7.90 4.73
CA ILE A 56 -0.74 7.92 3.29
C ILE A 56 -1.99 8.74 2.99
N THR A 57 -1.94 9.56 1.94
CA THR A 57 -3.10 10.24 1.37
C THR A 57 -3.23 9.97 -0.11
N VAL A 58 -4.48 9.93 -0.59
CA VAL A 58 -4.82 9.91 -2.02
C VAL A 58 -5.77 11.07 -2.30
N ASP A 59 -5.37 11.97 -3.18
CA ASP A 59 -6.03 13.26 -3.45
C ASP A 59 -6.31 14.07 -2.17
N GLY A 60 -5.36 14.01 -1.22
CA GLY A 60 -5.47 14.66 0.09
C GLY A 60 -6.36 13.93 1.10
N ARG A 61 -6.93 12.76 0.75
CA ARG A 61 -7.79 11.97 1.64
C ARG A 61 -7.00 10.84 2.29
N PRO A 62 -7.13 10.62 3.61
CA PRO A 62 -6.32 9.62 4.31
C PRO A 62 -6.62 8.19 3.83
N LEU A 63 -5.57 7.43 3.55
CA LEU A 63 -5.62 6.01 3.26
C LEU A 63 -5.01 5.24 4.44
N GLY A 64 -5.82 4.40 5.08
CA GLY A 64 -5.31 3.49 6.11
C GLY A 64 -4.49 2.36 5.48
N LEU A 65 -3.23 2.22 5.92
CA LEU A 65 -2.41 1.05 5.64
C LEU A 65 -2.27 0.19 6.89
N MET A 66 -2.21 -1.12 6.69
CA MET A 66 -1.87 -2.09 7.72
C MET A 66 -0.58 -2.79 7.32
N ARG A 67 0.40 -2.77 8.22
CA ARG A 67 1.66 -3.50 8.06
C ARG A 67 1.52 -4.89 8.68
N ARG A 68 1.89 -5.92 7.93
CA ARG A 68 1.92 -7.32 8.37
C ARG A 68 3.18 -7.58 9.21
N ALA A 69 3.17 -8.68 9.96
CA ALA A 69 4.33 -9.13 10.73
C ALA A 69 5.57 -9.38 9.84
N ASP A 70 5.33 -9.81 8.60
CA ASP A 70 6.35 -10.09 7.58
C ASP A 70 6.94 -8.80 6.95
N GLY A 71 6.39 -7.63 7.28
CA GLY A 71 6.86 -6.34 6.76
C GLY A 71 6.10 -5.82 5.55
N SER A 72 5.33 -6.67 4.86
CA SER A 72 4.45 -6.26 3.76
C SER A 72 3.28 -5.38 4.23
N PHE A 73 2.71 -4.61 3.31
CA PHE A 73 1.64 -3.64 3.53
C PHE A 73 0.38 -4.05 2.78
N LEU A 74 -0.77 -3.76 3.36
CA LEU A 74 -2.06 -3.87 2.70
C LEU A 74 -2.90 -2.64 3.02
N SER A 75 -3.85 -2.31 2.15
CA SER A 75 -4.71 -1.14 2.35
C SER A 75 -6.06 -1.56 2.91
N MET A 76 -6.74 -0.65 3.63
CA MET A 76 -8.15 -0.86 3.98
C MET A 76 -9.11 -0.87 2.77
N VAL A 77 -8.64 -0.44 1.59
CA VAL A 77 -9.43 -0.60 0.36
C VAL A 77 -9.18 -1.98 -0.23
N ASP A 78 -7.90 -2.34 -0.37
CA ASP A 78 -7.44 -3.60 -0.93
C ASP A 78 -6.85 -4.50 0.17
N HIS A 79 -7.74 -5.20 0.88
CA HIS A 79 -7.40 -6.07 2.01
C HIS A 79 -6.87 -7.45 1.58
N TYR A 80 -7.02 -7.81 0.31
CA TYR A 80 -6.74 -9.15 -0.17
C TYR A 80 -5.33 -9.29 -0.73
N GLN A 81 -4.75 -8.18 -1.23
CA GLN A 81 -3.39 -8.17 -1.72
C GLN A 81 -2.43 -7.59 -0.68
N SER A 82 -1.27 -8.22 -0.57
CA SER A 82 -0.15 -7.72 0.23
C SER A 82 0.94 -7.22 -0.71
N TYR A 83 1.53 -6.09 -0.36
CA TYR A 83 2.51 -5.37 -1.18
C TYR A 83 3.81 -5.20 -0.39
N ASP A 84 4.93 -5.19 -1.10
CA ASP A 84 6.25 -5.09 -0.47
C ASP A 84 6.51 -3.68 0.11
N THR A 85 5.91 -2.65 -0.50
CA THR A 85 6.10 -1.24 -0.11
C THR A 85 4.77 -0.52 0.14
N PRO A 86 4.77 0.54 0.98
CA PRO A 86 3.57 1.34 1.24
C PRO A 86 3.08 2.08 -0.02
N LEU A 87 3.99 2.50 -0.90
CA LEU A 87 3.63 3.10 -2.19
C LEU A 87 2.90 2.08 -3.09
N ALA A 88 3.37 0.83 -3.15
CA ALA A 88 2.68 -0.21 -3.92
C ALA A 88 1.27 -0.49 -3.38
N ALA A 89 1.10 -0.52 -2.05
CA ALA A 89 -0.23 -0.64 -1.44
C ALA A 89 -1.14 0.55 -1.77
N ALA A 90 -0.60 1.78 -1.81
CA ALA A 90 -1.36 2.96 -2.19
C ALA A 90 -1.80 2.93 -3.66
N ARG A 91 -0.93 2.47 -4.57
CA ARG A 91 -1.28 2.26 -5.99
C ARG A 91 -2.35 1.18 -6.16
N GLY A 92 -2.26 0.09 -5.39
CA GLY A 92 -3.30 -0.95 -5.35
C GLY A 92 -4.66 -0.41 -4.92
N ALA A 93 -4.67 0.43 -3.86
CA ALA A 93 -5.89 1.11 -3.45
C ALA A 93 -6.46 2.05 -4.52
N VAL A 94 -5.61 2.76 -5.28
CA VAL A 94 -6.07 3.58 -6.41
C VAL A 94 -6.70 2.73 -7.52
N ASP A 95 -6.14 1.56 -7.80
CA ASP A 95 -6.69 0.60 -8.76
C ASP A 95 -8.11 0.16 -8.35
N GLU A 96 -8.29 -0.21 -7.09
CA GLU A 96 -9.58 -0.68 -6.54
C GLU A 96 -10.64 0.41 -6.41
N ILE A 97 -10.27 1.64 -6.04
CA ILE A 97 -11.24 2.76 -5.95
C ILE A 97 -11.82 3.10 -7.32
N GLY A 98 -11.03 2.95 -8.39
CA GLY A 98 -11.43 3.35 -9.73
C GLY A 98 -11.56 4.88 -9.90
N PRO A 99 -11.84 5.37 -11.12
CA PRO A 99 -11.75 6.78 -11.47
C PRO A 99 -12.88 7.66 -10.92
N LEU A 100 -14.00 7.06 -10.49
CA LEU A 100 -15.21 7.79 -10.07
C LEU A 100 -15.43 7.83 -8.56
N GLN A 101 -14.63 7.09 -7.78
CA GLN A 101 -14.82 6.98 -6.34
C GLN A 101 -13.68 7.63 -5.58
N THR A 102 -13.92 7.89 -4.30
CA THR A 102 -12.96 8.62 -3.47
C THR A 102 -13.00 8.09 -2.04
N LEU A 103 -11.87 8.11 -1.34
CA LEU A 103 -11.69 7.56 0.02
C LEU A 103 -12.56 8.24 1.08
N SER A 104 -13.74 7.70 1.41
CA SER A 104 -14.59 8.30 2.45
C SER A 104 -13.85 8.36 3.79
N GLY A 105 -13.45 9.58 4.18
CA GLY A 105 -12.66 9.84 5.38
C GLY A 105 -13.46 9.52 6.63
N ARG A 106 -13.47 8.25 7.04
CA ARG A 106 -13.97 7.84 8.35
C ARG A 106 -12.79 7.27 9.14
N HIS A 107 -12.13 8.17 9.84
CA HIS A 107 -11.33 7.83 11.01
C HIS A 107 -12.33 7.56 12.15
N HIS A 108 -12.41 6.32 12.62
CA HIS A 108 -13.08 5.99 13.88
C HIS A 108 -12.01 5.87 14.96
#